data_AF-A0AAW8EV79-F1
#
_entry.id   AF-A0AAW8EV79-F1
#
_cell.length_a   1.000
_cell.length_b   1.000
_cell.length_c   1.000
_cell.angle_alpha   90.00
_cell.angle_beta   90.00
_cell.angle_gamma   90.00
#
_symmetry.space_group_name_H-M   'P 1'
#
loop_
_entity.id
_entity.type
_entity.pdbx_description
1 polymer ?
#
loop_
_entity_poly.entity_id
_entity_poly.type
_entity_poly.pdbx_seq_one_letter_code
_entity_poly.pdbx_strand_id
1 'polypeptide(L)'
;MRPERGGYDGKNAAGFSAEGRGDRRAKYDGHMSEKPQWLIREDAGVPVLVALALRQALGIRVPADLPSLRDLPVRAHDAIEATPEIESQWLDYWDMTVEPRAHPSGVPLELVDGFDTLVALPASGAAELTAAIAPHAASSLQYARAAHDRYVSSVKSHTGGDSYRAYASAIAEFEREVGRRAHSFELNVQVLPFSQRGIWWIGALTVAVTDGLRRDIVAFDGAIRPIIGELA
;
A
#
# COMPACT_ATOMS: atom_id res chain seq x y z
N MET A 1 24.12 -54.25 -36.28
CA MET A 1 23.20 -53.49 -37.14
C MET A 1 23.90 -52.20 -37.54
N ARG A 2 24.52 -52.17 -38.72
CA ARG A 2 24.90 -50.95 -39.48
C ARG A 2 23.67 -50.59 -40.37
N PRO A 3 23.52 -49.40 -41.03
CA PRO A 3 24.65 -48.60 -41.54
C PRO A 3 24.42 -47.06 -41.77
N GLU A 4 25.47 -46.40 -42.32
CA GLU A 4 25.55 -45.27 -43.31
C GLU A 4 24.98 -43.87 -42.98
N ARG A 5 25.77 -42.77 -42.99
CA ARG A 5 26.44 -42.00 -44.08
C ARG A 5 25.50 -41.17 -44.98
N GLY A 6 25.85 -39.89 -45.14
CA GLY A 6 25.38 -38.93 -46.15
C GLY A 6 25.12 -37.57 -45.49
N GLY A 7 25.86 -36.47 -45.72
CA GLY A 7 26.63 -36.05 -46.89
C GLY A 7 25.97 -34.78 -47.41
N TYR A 8 26.59 -33.61 -47.20
CA TYR A 8 26.43 -32.44 -48.05
C TYR A 8 27.68 -31.58 -47.93
N ASP A 9 28.45 -31.54 -49.01
CA ASP A 9 29.63 -30.71 -49.21
C ASP A 9 29.50 -30.04 -50.59
N GLY A 10 29.86 -28.76 -50.64
CA GLY A 10 30.20 -28.00 -51.84
C GLY A 10 29.08 -27.48 -52.76
N LYS A 11 28.94 -26.16 -52.88
CA LYS A 11 29.66 -25.35 -53.89
C LYS A 11 29.15 -23.90 -54.01
N ASN A 12 30.10 -23.05 -54.46
CA ASN A 12 30.03 -21.69 -55.04
C ASN A 12 30.40 -20.56 -54.05
N ALA A 13 31.64 -20.07 -54.00
CA ALA A 13 32.47 -19.36 -55.00
C ALA A 13 32.13 -17.88 -55.21
N ALA A 14 33.13 -17.05 -54.93
CA ALA A 14 33.50 -15.76 -55.55
C ALA A 14 32.54 -14.54 -55.46
N GLY A 15 32.96 -13.61 -54.58
CA GLY A 15 33.22 -12.19 -54.84
C GLY A 15 32.35 -11.37 -55.79
N PHE A 16 31.78 -10.28 -55.27
CA PHE A 16 31.69 -8.98 -55.97
C PHE A 16 31.62 -7.86 -54.93
N SER A 17 32.55 -6.90 -55.02
CA SER A 17 32.41 -5.56 -54.45
C SER A 17 31.59 -4.70 -55.41
N ALA A 18 30.67 -3.89 -54.88
CA ALA A 18 30.43 -2.51 -55.34
C ALA A 18 29.39 -1.81 -54.46
N GLU A 19 29.64 -0.52 -54.23
CA GLU A 19 28.88 0.42 -53.43
C GLU A 19 27.43 0.63 -53.89
N GLY A 20 26.57 0.94 -52.93
CA GLY A 20 25.22 1.46 -53.18
C GLY A 20 24.65 2.12 -51.93
N ARG A 21 24.64 3.47 -51.95
CA ARG A 21 24.05 4.37 -50.95
C ARG A 21 22.66 3.93 -50.50
N GLY A 22 22.36 4.11 -49.21
CA GLY A 22 21.02 3.96 -48.67
C GLY A 22 20.94 4.29 -47.20
N ASP A 23 20.98 5.59 -46.91
CA ASP A 23 20.27 6.28 -45.84
C ASP A 23 19.49 5.42 -44.81
N ARG A 24 19.93 5.51 -43.55
CA ARG A 24 19.11 5.74 -42.34
C ARG A 24 19.98 5.54 -41.10
N ARG A 25 20.78 6.54 -40.74
CA ARG A 25 21.17 6.71 -39.34
C ARG A 25 19.89 7.14 -38.63
N ALA A 26 19.25 6.18 -37.96
CA ALA A 26 18.20 6.45 -36.99
C ALA A 26 18.73 7.52 -36.03
N LYS A 27 18.15 8.73 -36.14
CA LYS A 27 18.21 9.70 -35.06
C LYS A 27 17.63 8.99 -33.85
N TYR A 28 18.46 8.77 -32.83
CA TYR A 28 17.95 8.59 -31.49
C TYR A 28 17.36 9.92 -31.06
N ASP A 29 16.08 10.14 -31.39
CA ASP A 29 15.25 11.11 -30.68
C ASP A 29 15.02 10.53 -29.29
N GLY A 30 15.96 10.83 -28.39
CA GLY A 30 15.82 10.63 -26.95
C GLY A 30 14.82 11.61 -26.35
N HIS A 31 13.59 11.64 -26.86
CA HIS A 31 12.43 11.95 -26.05
C HIS A 31 11.87 10.61 -25.58
N MET A 32 12.47 10.06 -24.52
CA MET A 32 11.67 9.24 -23.61
C MET A 32 10.61 10.20 -23.06
N SER A 33 9.48 10.33 -23.77
CA SER A 33 8.27 10.84 -23.13
C SER A 33 8.02 9.84 -22.01
N GLU A 34 8.38 10.21 -20.77
CA GLU A 34 8.09 9.39 -19.61
C GLU A 34 6.61 9.07 -19.67
N LYS A 35 6.28 7.81 -19.98
CA LYS A 35 4.90 7.36 -19.91
C LYS A 35 4.50 7.52 -18.45
N PRO A 36 3.33 8.09 -18.15
CA PRO A 36 2.78 8.11 -16.80
C PRO A 36 2.92 6.73 -16.17
N GLN A 37 3.51 6.71 -14.98
CA GLN A 37 3.67 5.50 -14.18
C GLN A 37 2.80 5.66 -12.94
N TRP A 38 1.84 4.75 -12.78
CA TRP A 38 0.99 4.69 -11.60
C TRP A 38 1.46 3.52 -10.76
N LEU A 39 1.71 3.79 -9.48
CA LEU A 39 2.21 2.78 -8.56
C LEU A 39 1.24 2.61 -7.40
N ILE A 40 0.43 1.56 -7.49
CA ILE A 40 -0.59 1.25 -6.49
C ILE A 40 -0.12 0.03 -5.69
N ARG A 41 -0.06 0.17 -4.38
CA ARG A 41 0.35 -0.90 -3.45
C ARG A 41 -0.79 -1.19 -2.49
N GLU A 42 -1.24 -2.43 -2.48
CA GLU A 42 -2.31 -2.87 -1.57
C GLU A 42 -1.76 -3.85 -0.53
N ASP A 43 -2.01 -3.58 0.74
CA ASP A 43 -1.58 -4.41 1.87
C ASP A 43 -2.58 -4.30 3.04
N ALA A 44 -2.43 -5.15 4.04
CA ALA A 44 -3.02 -4.98 5.37
C ALA A 44 -1.87 -4.91 6.39
N GLY A 45 -1.13 -3.81 6.39
CA GLY A 45 0.15 -3.70 7.09
C GLY A 45 0.02 -3.96 8.60
N VAL A 46 0.83 -4.90 9.11
CA VAL A 46 0.84 -5.22 10.55
C VAL A 46 1.11 -3.99 11.43
N PRO A 47 2.06 -3.07 11.11
CA PRO A 47 2.26 -1.86 11.90
C PRO A 47 1.01 -0.96 11.98
N VAL A 48 0.32 -0.75 10.85
CA VAL A 48 -0.92 0.04 10.78
C VAL A 48 -2.02 -0.60 11.64
N LEU A 49 -2.17 -1.93 11.56
CA LEU A 49 -3.13 -2.67 12.38
C LEU A 49 -2.81 -2.58 13.88
N VAL A 50 -1.52 -2.63 14.26
CA VAL A 50 -1.09 -2.44 15.65
C VAL A 50 -1.44 -1.02 16.12
N ALA A 51 -1.11 0.01 15.33
CA ALA A 51 -1.40 1.39 15.70
C ALA A 51 -2.90 1.64 15.92
N LEU A 52 -3.76 1.10 15.06
CA LEU A 52 -5.22 1.18 15.20
C LEU A 52 -5.76 0.36 16.38
N ALA A 53 -5.19 -0.81 16.66
CA ALA A 53 -5.57 -1.59 17.83
C ALA A 53 -5.24 -0.84 19.13
N LEU A 54 -4.07 -0.20 19.18
CA LEU A 54 -3.67 0.67 20.30
C LEU A 54 -4.58 1.90 20.43
N ARG A 55 -4.92 2.55 19.30
CA ARG A 55 -5.89 3.66 19.27
C ARG A 55 -7.18 3.28 20.00
N GLN A 56 -7.75 2.13 19.62
CA GLN A 56 -9.00 1.65 20.20
C GLN A 56 -8.86 1.22 21.66
N ALA A 57 -7.76 0.55 22.03
CA ALA A 57 -7.51 0.11 23.40
C ALA A 57 -7.38 1.30 24.37
N LEU A 58 -6.66 2.35 23.94
CA LEU A 58 -6.46 3.57 24.72
C LEU A 58 -7.67 4.52 24.69
N GLY A 59 -8.64 4.31 23.80
CA GLY A 59 -9.79 5.19 23.66
C GLY A 59 -9.48 6.49 22.91
N ILE A 60 -8.37 6.53 22.17
CA ILE A 60 -7.95 7.68 21.36
C ILE A 60 -8.99 7.92 20.26
N ARG A 61 -9.49 9.14 20.15
CA ARG A 61 -10.58 9.48 19.22
C ARG A 61 -10.08 10.05 17.91
N VAL A 62 -8.89 10.64 17.90
CA VAL A 62 -8.26 11.16 16.68
C VAL A 62 -7.68 10.05 15.80
N PRO A 63 -7.70 10.19 14.46
CA PRO A 63 -8.56 11.09 13.69
C PRO A 63 -10.04 10.72 13.89
N ALA A 64 -10.91 11.72 14.02
CA ALA A 64 -12.31 11.52 14.45
C ALA A 64 -13.12 10.61 13.49
N ASP A 65 -12.83 10.68 12.20
CA ASP A 65 -13.60 9.97 11.17
C ASP A 65 -13.17 8.52 10.97
N LEU A 66 -12.09 8.07 11.64
CA LEU A 66 -11.61 6.70 11.51
C LEU A 66 -12.47 5.71 12.31
N PRO A 67 -13.08 4.70 11.64
CA PRO A 67 -13.90 3.70 12.30
C PRO A 67 -13.12 2.84 13.30
N SER A 68 -13.86 2.17 14.18
CA SER A 68 -13.30 1.11 15.02
C SER A 68 -12.95 -0.13 14.20
N LEU A 69 -11.98 -0.91 14.70
CA LEU A 69 -11.68 -2.23 14.17
C LEU A 69 -12.73 -3.25 14.66
N ARG A 70 -13.13 -4.18 13.78
CA ARG A 70 -13.99 -5.31 14.14
C ARG A 70 -13.22 -6.32 14.99
N ASP A 71 -13.96 -7.08 15.78
CA ASP A 71 -13.47 -8.21 16.57
C ASP A 71 -12.41 -7.86 17.63
N LEU A 72 -12.21 -6.56 17.91
CA LEU A 72 -11.52 -6.11 19.11
C LEU A 72 -12.50 -6.00 20.28
N PRO A 73 -12.09 -6.34 21.51
CA PRO A 73 -12.92 -6.16 22.69
C PRO A 73 -13.43 -4.72 22.81
N VAL A 74 -14.70 -4.59 23.22
CA VAL A 74 -15.27 -3.28 23.56
C VAL A 74 -14.60 -2.81 24.85
N ARG A 75 -14.12 -1.57 24.82
CA ARG A 75 -13.50 -0.91 25.97
C ARG A 75 -14.51 -0.80 27.11
N ALA A 76 -14.07 -1.05 28.35
CA ALA A 76 -14.92 -0.91 29.52
C ALA A 76 -15.43 0.54 29.63
N HIS A 77 -16.68 0.70 30.07
CA HIS A 77 -17.34 2.02 30.09
C HIS A 77 -16.68 3.02 31.06
N ASP A 78 -16.03 2.50 32.11
CA ASP A 78 -15.31 3.23 33.15
C ASP A 78 -13.81 3.38 32.88
N ALA A 79 -13.32 2.89 31.73
CA ALA A 79 -11.91 3.00 31.39
C ALA A 79 -11.52 4.47 31.15
N ILE A 80 -10.37 4.88 31.67
CA ILE A 80 -9.89 6.27 31.65
C ILE A 80 -9.63 6.74 30.22
N GLU A 81 -10.35 7.74 29.72
CA GLU A 81 -10.14 8.27 28.36
C GLU A 81 -8.69 8.74 28.14
N ALA A 82 -8.22 8.68 26.88
CA ALA A 82 -6.89 9.14 26.52
C ALA A 82 -6.73 10.63 26.83
N THR A 83 -5.58 11.00 27.39
CA THR A 83 -5.25 12.41 27.58
C THR A 83 -4.86 13.06 26.25
N PRO A 84 -5.01 14.39 26.10
CA PRO A 84 -4.58 15.10 24.90
C PRO A 84 -3.11 14.85 24.53
N GLU A 85 -2.24 14.65 25.53
CA GLU A 85 -0.83 14.33 25.32
C GLU A 85 -0.66 12.96 24.66
N ILE A 86 -1.38 11.94 25.12
CA ILE A 86 -1.37 10.60 24.51
C ILE A 86 -1.93 10.67 23.08
N GLU A 87 -3.01 11.42 22.87
CA GLU A 87 -3.59 11.59 21.53
C GLU A 87 -2.59 12.25 20.56
N SER A 88 -1.90 13.30 20.99
CA SER A 88 -0.87 13.97 20.20
C SER A 88 0.30 13.04 19.86
N GLN A 89 0.83 12.33 20.84
CA GLN A 89 1.95 11.40 20.64
C GLN A 89 1.56 10.22 19.74
N TRP A 90 0.32 9.75 19.85
CA TRP A 90 -0.20 8.70 18.98
C TRP A 90 -0.36 9.20 17.54
N LEU A 91 -0.76 10.45 17.31
CA LEU A 91 -0.82 11.03 15.97
C LEU A 91 0.57 11.11 15.32
N ASP A 92 1.59 11.56 16.05
CA ASP A 92 2.96 11.57 15.54
C ASP A 92 3.41 10.15 15.15
N TYR A 93 3.15 9.17 16.02
CA TYR A 93 3.41 7.75 15.74
C TYR A 93 2.60 7.24 14.54
N TRP A 94 1.34 7.62 14.41
CA TRP A 94 0.45 7.23 13.32
C TRP A 94 0.99 7.73 11.98
N ASP A 95 1.37 8.99 11.89
CA ASP A 95 1.91 9.60 10.67
C ASP A 95 3.23 8.92 10.25
N MET A 96 4.14 8.68 11.21
CA MET A 96 5.38 7.92 10.96
C MET A 96 5.11 6.47 10.53
N THR A 97 4.00 5.88 10.96
CA THR A 97 3.63 4.49 10.63
C THR A 97 2.99 4.39 9.25
N VAL A 98 2.09 5.30 8.92
CA VAL A 98 1.33 5.30 7.67
C VAL A 98 2.21 5.77 6.51
N GLU A 99 2.98 6.84 6.70
CA GLU A 99 3.81 7.46 5.65
C GLU A 99 5.22 7.79 6.17
N PRO A 100 6.03 6.78 6.53
CA PRO A 100 7.36 6.98 7.15
C PRO A 100 8.34 7.83 6.32
N ARG A 101 8.16 7.87 5.00
CA ARG A 101 9.01 8.70 4.11
C ARG A 101 8.64 10.17 4.15
N ALA A 102 7.36 10.49 4.35
CA ALA A 102 6.88 11.86 4.46
C ALA A 102 7.00 12.39 5.91
N HIS A 103 6.94 11.48 6.88
CA HIS A 103 7.01 11.78 8.30
C HIS A 103 8.22 11.06 8.94
N PRO A 104 9.46 11.51 8.71
CA PRO A 104 10.61 10.98 9.42
C PRO A 104 10.68 11.55 10.84
N SER A 105 11.17 10.76 11.79
CA SER A 105 11.47 11.25 13.14
C SER A 105 12.66 12.22 13.11
N GLY A 106 12.52 13.36 13.81
CA GLY A 106 13.62 14.30 14.03
C GLY A 106 14.64 13.86 15.08
N VAL A 107 14.33 12.80 15.83
CA VAL A 107 15.18 12.22 16.88
C VAL A 107 15.32 10.69 16.67
N PRO A 108 16.30 10.03 17.32
CA PRO A 108 16.39 8.58 17.26
C PRO A 108 15.08 7.89 17.66
N LEU A 109 14.78 6.77 17.01
CA LEU A 109 13.67 5.91 17.37
C LEU A 109 14.13 4.80 18.30
N GLU A 110 13.31 4.51 19.31
CA GLU A 110 13.51 3.41 20.24
C GLU A 110 12.36 2.40 20.09
N LEU A 111 12.73 1.11 20.07
CA LEU A 111 11.76 0.03 20.02
C LEU A 111 11.04 -0.04 21.36
N VAL A 112 9.72 -0.19 21.30
CA VAL A 112 8.91 -0.38 22.51
C VAL A 112 8.87 -1.86 22.85
N ASP A 113 9.22 -2.20 24.09
CA ASP A 113 9.24 -3.57 24.58
C ASP A 113 7.89 -4.28 24.38
N GLY A 114 7.96 -5.53 23.96
CA GLY A 114 6.78 -6.37 23.69
C GLY A 114 6.18 -6.21 22.30
N PHE A 115 6.64 -5.26 21.47
CA PHE A 115 6.18 -5.07 20.09
C PHE A 115 7.13 -5.62 19.00
N ASP A 116 8.13 -6.42 19.39
CA ASP A 116 9.22 -6.87 18.53
C ASP A 116 9.92 -5.70 17.81
N THR A 117 9.71 -5.55 16.50
CA THR A 117 10.26 -4.46 15.66
C THR A 117 9.16 -3.57 15.06
N LEU A 118 7.91 -3.76 15.50
CA LEU A 118 6.72 -3.17 14.85
C LEU A 118 6.33 -1.80 15.40
N VAL A 119 6.76 -1.48 16.62
CA VAL A 119 6.51 -0.18 17.24
C VAL A 119 7.84 0.44 17.64
N ALA A 120 8.15 1.57 17.00
CA ALA A 120 9.31 2.39 17.30
C ALA A 120 8.82 3.82 17.55
N LEU A 121 9.13 4.37 18.71
CA LEU A 121 8.71 5.71 19.11
C LEU A 121 9.92 6.65 19.24
N PRO A 122 9.75 7.96 19.07
CA PRO A 122 10.81 8.93 19.33
C PRO A 122 11.38 8.78 20.74
N ALA A 123 12.71 8.73 20.86
CA ALA A 123 13.42 8.59 22.15
C ALA A 123 13.07 9.71 23.16
N SER A 124 12.56 10.84 22.66
CA SER A 124 12.06 11.95 23.46
C SER A 124 10.68 12.38 22.95
N GLY A 125 9.79 12.75 23.86
CA GLY A 125 8.46 13.29 23.52
C GLY A 125 7.37 12.25 23.33
N ALA A 126 7.65 10.96 23.56
CA ALA A 126 6.68 9.86 23.44
C ALA A 126 6.53 9.02 24.72
N ALA A 127 6.93 9.56 25.89
CA ALA A 127 7.02 8.80 27.14
C ALA A 127 5.65 8.33 27.64
N GLU A 128 4.64 9.18 27.56
CA GLU A 128 3.27 8.93 27.98
C GLU A 128 2.63 7.84 27.12
N LEU A 129 2.77 7.93 25.79
CA LEU A 129 2.33 6.89 24.87
C LEU A 129 3.05 5.57 25.13
N THR A 130 4.38 5.60 25.30
CA THR A 130 5.19 4.40 25.59
C THR A 130 4.65 3.66 26.82
N ALA A 131 4.44 4.38 27.92
CA ALA A 131 3.90 3.80 29.15
C ALA A 131 2.46 3.28 28.97
N ALA A 132 1.64 4.01 28.21
CA ALA A 132 0.25 3.65 27.96
C ALA A 132 0.09 2.41 27.08
N ILE A 133 0.93 2.22 26.06
CA ILE A 133 0.78 1.11 25.10
C ILE A 133 1.40 -0.20 25.57
N ALA A 134 2.40 -0.16 26.47
CA ALA A 134 3.13 -1.34 26.93
C ALA A 134 2.21 -2.47 27.46
N PRO A 135 1.18 -2.21 28.28
CA PRO A 135 0.24 -3.25 28.74
C PRO A 135 -0.57 -3.91 27.61
N HIS A 136 -0.66 -3.28 26.43
CA HIS A 136 -1.47 -3.73 25.30
C HIS A 136 -0.65 -4.45 24.22
N ALA A 137 0.65 -4.66 24.42
CA ALA A 137 1.54 -5.17 23.38
C ALA A 137 1.10 -6.56 22.85
N ALA A 138 0.94 -7.52 23.74
CA ALA A 138 0.60 -8.90 23.36
C ALA A 138 -0.75 -9.00 22.63
N SER A 139 -1.79 -8.35 23.15
CA SER A 139 -3.13 -8.39 22.56
C SER A 139 -3.20 -7.67 21.21
N SER A 140 -2.53 -6.52 21.09
CA SER A 140 -2.49 -5.74 19.84
C SER A 140 -1.73 -6.48 18.74
N LEU A 141 -0.58 -7.09 19.06
CA LEU A 141 0.17 -7.91 18.12
C LEU A 141 -0.60 -9.14 17.67
N GLN A 142 -1.24 -9.85 18.60
CA GLN A 142 -2.04 -11.03 18.29
C GLN A 142 -3.18 -10.67 17.33
N TYR A 143 -3.89 -9.59 17.62
CA TYR A 143 -4.95 -9.09 16.75
C TYR A 143 -4.43 -8.73 15.35
N ALA A 144 -3.38 -7.91 15.29
CA ALA A 144 -2.83 -7.40 14.03
C ALA A 144 -2.34 -8.52 13.12
N ARG A 145 -1.63 -9.51 13.67
CA ARG A 145 -1.19 -10.70 12.93
C ARG A 145 -2.37 -11.51 12.42
N ALA A 146 -3.36 -11.78 13.27
CA ALA A 146 -4.55 -12.53 12.85
C ALA A 146 -5.35 -11.78 11.76
N ALA A 147 -5.45 -10.46 11.83
CA ALA A 147 -6.10 -9.65 10.80
C ALA A 147 -5.32 -9.65 9.47
N HIS A 148 -4.00 -9.50 9.52
CA HIS A 148 -3.12 -9.60 8.36
C HIS A 148 -3.22 -10.99 7.71
N ASP A 149 -3.18 -12.06 8.50
CA ASP A 149 -3.28 -13.43 8.00
C ASP A 149 -4.62 -13.70 7.31
N ARG A 150 -5.72 -13.14 7.83
CA ARG A 150 -7.04 -13.19 7.16
C ARG A 150 -7.01 -12.45 5.83
N TYR A 151 -6.38 -11.28 5.76
CA TYR A 151 -6.21 -10.55 4.51
C TYR A 151 -5.40 -11.36 3.50
N VAL A 152 -4.20 -11.83 3.86
CA VAL A 152 -3.31 -12.62 2.99
C VAL A 152 -4.01 -13.89 2.50
N SER A 153 -4.74 -14.58 3.38
CA SER A 153 -5.52 -15.76 3.02
C SER A 153 -6.62 -15.44 2.00
N SER A 154 -7.28 -14.30 2.15
CA SER A 154 -8.30 -13.85 1.20
C SER A 154 -7.74 -13.39 -0.14
N VAL A 155 -6.53 -12.82 -0.18
CA VAL A 155 -5.87 -12.45 -1.44
C VAL A 155 -5.45 -13.70 -2.21
N LYS A 156 -4.92 -14.73 -1.53
CA LYS A 156 -4.50 -16.00 -2.17
C LYS A 156 -5.66 -16.76 -2.82
N SER A 157 -6.88 -16.64 -2.31
CA SER A 157 -8.05 -17.34 -2.85
C SER A 157 -8.66 -16.65 -4.07
N HIS A 158 -8.38 -15.35 -4.28
CA HIS A 158 -8.81 -14.62 -5.47
C HIS A 158 -7.65 -14.60 -6.47
N THR A 159 -7.89 -14.96 -7.73
CA THR A 159 -6.88 -14.83 -8.78
C THR A 159 -6.50 -13.34 -8.90
N GLY A 160 -5.28 -12.97 -8.49
CA GLY A 160 -4.84 -11.60 -8.24
C GLY A 160 -4.90 -10.58 -9.40
N GLY A 161 -5.49 -10.93 -10.53
CA GLY A 161 -5.76 -10.00 -11.64
C GLY A 161 -6.97 -9.07 -11.42
N ASP A 162 -7.93 -9.46 -10.57
CA ASP A 162 -9.17 -8.70 -10.42
C ASP A 162 -9.01 -7.40 -9.60
N SER A 163 -8.04 -7.36 -8.68
CA SER A 163 -7.80 -6.18 -7.84
C SER A 163 -7.21 -5.02 -8.63
N TYR A 164 -6.17 -5.30 -9.42
CA TYR A 164 -5.52 -4.30 -10.27
C TYR A 164 -6.47 -3.76 -11.34
N ARG A 165 -7.41 -4.58 -11.81
CA ARG A 165 -8.39 -4.21 -12.83
C ARG A 165 -9.29 -3.06 -12.38
N ALA A 166 -9.76 -3.05 -11.14
CA ALA A 166 -10.60 -1.96 -10.63
C ALA A 166 -9.87 -0.60 -10.67
N TYR A 167 -8.59 -0.58 -10.25
CA TYR A 167 -7.78 0.64 -10.33
C TYR A 167 -7.54 1.08 -11.79
N ALA A 168 -7.18 0.14 -12.67
CA ALA A 168 -6.97 0.45 -14.08
C ALA A 168 -8.25 0.97 -14.77
N SER A 169 -9.40 0.39 -14.42
CA SER A 169 -10.73 0.83 -14.88
C SER A 169 -11.05 2.25 -14.41
N ALA A 170 -10.82 2.56 -13.14
CA ALA A 170 -11.03 3.89 -12.60
C ALA A 170 -10.14 4.95 -13.27
N ILE A 171 -8.86 4.63 -13.52
CA ILE A 171 -7.94 5.53 -14.21
C ILE A 171 -8.36 5.74 -15.67
N ALA A 172 -8.71 4.67 -16.40
CA ALA A 172 -9.17 4.79 -17.77
C ALA A 172 -10.46 5.62 -17.88
N GLU A 173 -11.32 5.58 -16.87
CA GLU A 173 -12.53 6.39 -16.83
C GLU A 173 -12.23 7.86 -16.59
N PHE A 174 -11.38 8.16 -15.61
CA PHE A 174 -10.88 9.51 -15.39
C PHE A 174 -10.27 10.12 -16.66
N GLU A 175 -9.40 9.36 -17.37
CA GLU A 175 -8.77 9.83 -18.60
C GLU A 175 -9.80 10.15 -19.71
N ARG A 176 -10.88 9.36 -19.80
CA ARG A 176 -11.98 9.60 -20.74
C ARG A 176 -12.78 10.84 -20.37
N GLU A 177 -13.08 11.04 -19.08
CA GLU A 177 -13.88 12.16 -18.59
C GLU A 177 -13.15 13.50 -18.73
N VAL A 178 -11.86 13.53 -18.38
CA VAL A 178 -11.04 14.76 -18.42
C VAL A 178 -10.44 15.01 -19.82
N GLY A 179 -10.38 13.99 -20.67
CA GLY A 179 -9.84 14.10 -22.03
C GLY A 179 -8.32 14.24 -22.10
N ARG A 180 -7.61 13.89 -21.01
CA ARG A 180 -6.14 13.89 -20.92
C ARG A 180 -5.67 12.65 -20.18
N ARG A 181 -4.39 12.30 -20.35
CA ARG A 181 -3.78 11.21 -19.59
C ARG A 181 -3.63 11.60 -18.12
N ALA A 182 -3.83 10.62 -17.23
CA ALA A 182 -3.57 10.81 -15.81
C ALA A 182 -2.08 11.06 -15.59
N HIS A 183 -1.72 11.94 -14.66
CA HIS A 183 -0.32 12.12 -14.29
C HIS A 183 0.22 10.91 -13.52
N SER A 184 1.55 10.85 -13.34
CA SER A 184 2.16 9.85 -12.47
C SER A 184 1.76 10.10 -11.01
N PHE A 185 1.45 9.05 -10.28
CA PHE A 185 1.15 9.12 -8.84
C PHE A 185 1.47 7.79 -8.15
N GLU A 186 1.64 7.85 -6.83
CA GLU A 186 1.67 6.68 -5.97
C GLU A 186 0.41 6.66 -5.10
N LEU A 187 -0.13 5.46 -4.86
CA LEU A 187 -1.24 5.26 -3.93
C LEU A 187 -0.99 3.98 -3.12
N ASN A 188 -0.94 4.13 -1.80
CA ASN A 188 -0.93 3.00 -0.88
C ASN A 188 -2.36 2.74 -0.39
N VAL A 189 -2.76 1.48 -0.38
CA VAL A 189 -4.10 1.05 0.01
C VAL A 189 -3.97 0.06 1.16
N GLN A 190 -4.45 0.45 2.34
CA GLN A 190 -4.51 -0.39 3.53
C GLN A 190 -5.89 -1.05 3.62
N VAL A 191 -5.96 -2.36 3.40
CA VAL A 191 -7.20 -3.13 3.50
C VAL A 191 -7.42 -3.56 4.94
N LEU A 192 -8.34 -2.89 5.64
CA LEU A 192 -8.48 -2.98 7.09
C LEU A 192 -9.85 -3.55 7.50
N PRO A 193 -9.94 -4.28 8.62
CA PRO A 193 -11.18 -4.86 9.11
C PRO A 193 -12.02 -3.83 9.90
N PHE A 194 -12.34 -2.68 9.30
CA PHE A 194 -13.15 -1.66 9.95
C PHE A 194 -14.61 -2.08 10.14
N SER A 195 -15.23 -1.60 11.22
CA SER A 195 -16.65 -1.86 11.55
C SER A 195 -17.62 -1.20 10.58
N GLN A 196 -17.18 -0.10 9.96
CA GLN A 196 -17.91 0.59 8.92
C GLN A 196 -17.32 0.24 7.55
N ARG A 197 -18.17 0.20 6.53
CA ARG A 197 -17.78 -0.09 5.15
C ARG A 197 -17.50 1.24 4.42
N GLY A 198 -16.29 1.42 3.91
CA GLY A 198 -15.93 2.66 3.22
C GLY A 198 -14.45 2.76 2.82
N ILE A 199 -14.06 3.98 2.45
CA ILE A 199 -12.69 4.39 2.15
C ILE A 199 -12.41 5.68 2.95
N TRP A 200 -11.22 5.77 3.54
CA TRP A 200 -10.78 6.94 4.30
C TRP A 200 -9.35 7.30 3.90
N TRP A 201 -9.07 8.59 3.70
CA TRP A 201 -7.70 9.07 3.67
C TRP A 201 -7.08 8.92 5.05
N ILE A 202 -5.91 8.27 5.13
CA ILE A 202 -5.14 8.08 6.36
C ILE A 202 -3.74 8.69 6.31
N GLY A 203 -3.33 9.13 5.13
CA GLY A 203 -2.14 9.91 4.85
C GLY A 203 -2.35 10.68 3.54
N ALA A 204 -1.32 11.37 3.05
CA ALA A 204 -1.42 12.17 1.82
C ALA A 204 -1.52 11.29 0.55
N LEU A 205 -0.92 10.10 0.58
CA LEU A 205 -0.87 9.12 -0.51
C LEU A 205 -1.36 7.74 -0.06
N THR A 206 -2.05 7.68 1.08
CA THR A 206 -2.48 6.41 1.68
C THR A 206 -3.95 6.47 2.06
N VAL A 207 -4.71 5.49 1.56
CA VAL A 207 -6.12 5.29 1.93
C VAL A 207 -6.28 3.99 2.70
N ALA A 208 -7.19 3.99 3.66
CA ALA A 208 -7.74 2.79 4.24
C ALA A 208 -9.02 2.39 3.51
N VAL A 209 -9.15 1.10 3.20
CA VAL A 209 -10.34 0.51 2.56
C VAL A 209 -10.83 -0.63 3.44
N THR A 210 -12.12 -0.69 3.73
CA THR A 210 -12.65 -1.83 4.49
C THR A 210 -12.54 -3.11 3.67
N ASP A 211 -12.06 -4.19 4.28
CA ASP A 211 -11.99 -5.53 3.65
C ASP A 211 -13.32 -6.00 3.04
N GLY A 212 -14.45 -5.68 3.68
CA GLY A 212 -15.78 -5.96 3.15
C GLY A 212 -16.10 -5.18 1.87
N LEU A 213 -15.71 -3.91 1.77
CA LEU A 213 -15.84 -3.12 0.54
C LEU A 213 -14.93 -3.69 -0.55
N ARG A 214 -13.68 -3.95 -0.20
CA ARG A 214 -12.66 -4.41 -1.13
C ARG A 214 -12.99 -5.78 -1.77
N ARG A 215 -13.71 -6.66 -1.07
CA ARG A 215 -14.17 -7.96 -1.60
C ARG A 215 -15.32 -7.84 -2.60
N ASP A 216 -16.06 -6.74 -2.57
CA ASP A 216 -17.16 -6.47 -3.49
C ASP A 216 -16.63 -5.60 -4.64
N ILE A 217 -16.19 -6.25 -5.70
CA ILE A 217 -15.47 -5.61 -6.81
C ILE A 217 -16.30 -4.50 -7.46
N VAL A 218 -17.62 -4.71 -7.61
CA VAL A 218 -18.50 -3.73 -8.27
C VAL A 218 -18.64 -2.48 -7.39
N ALA A 219 -18.88 -2.65 -6.10
CA ALA A 219 -18.96 -1.52 -5.19
C ALA A 219 -17.60 -0.82 -5.01
N PHE A 220 -16.51 -1.58 -4.99
CA PHE A 220 -15.16 -1.05 -4.89
C PHE A 220 -14.78 -0.21 -6.12
N ASP A 221 -15.08 -0.69 -7.34
CA ASP A 221 -14.84 0.06 -8.58
C ASP A 221 -15.51 1.44 -8.56
N GLY A 222 -16.76 1.51 -8.09
CA GLY A 222 -17.46 2.78 -7.90
C GLY A 222 -16.81 3.67 -6.85
N ALA A 223 -16.43 3.10 -5.71
CA ALA A 223 -15.92 3.84 -4.56
C ALA A 223 -14.49 4.37 -4.74
N ILE A 224 -13.64 3.71 -5.53
CA ILE A 224 -12.24 4.12 -5.70
C ILE A 224 -12.07 5.26 -6.73
N ARG A 225 -13.05 5.48 -7.60
CA ARG A 225 -12.96 6.50 -8.67
C ARG A 225 -12.71 7.93 -8.15
N PRO A 226 -13.42 8.43 -7.12
CA PRO A 226 -13.14 9.76 -6.59
C PRO A 226 -11.70 9.91 -6.07
N ILE A 227 -11.16 8.86 -5.43
CA ILE A 227 -9.79 8.83 -4.93
C ILE A 227 -8.78 8.96 -6.08
N ILE A 228 -8.99 8.21 -7.16
CA ILE A 228 -8.16 8.32 -8.37
C ILE A 228 -8.30 9.71 -8.99
N GLY A 229 -9.51 10.26 -9.05
CA GLY A 229 -9.74 11.59 -9.61
C GLY A 229 -9.04 12.72 -8.86
N GLU A 230 -8.84 12.59 -7.54
CA GLU A 230 -8.05 13.53 -6.72
C GLU A 230 -6.54 13.43 -6.99
N LEU A 231 -6.05 12.28 -7.47
CA LEU A 231 -4.64 11.99 -7.67
C LEU A 231 -4.17 12.01 -9.14
N ALA A 232 -5.03 12.32 -10.12
CA ALA A 232 -4.78 12.04 -11.54
C ALA A 232 -4.77 13.26 -12.49
#